data_AF-A0A9W8J176-F1
#
_entry.id   AF-A0A9W8J176-F1
#
_cell.length_a   1.000
_cell.length_b   1.000
_cell.length_c   1.000
_cell.angle_alpha   90.00
_cell.angle_beta   90.00
_cell.angle_gamma   90.00
#
_symmetry.space_group_name_H-M   'P 1'
#
loop_
_entity.id
_entity.type
_entity.pdbx_description
1 polymer ?
#
loop_
_entity_poly.entity_id
_entity_poly.type
_entity_poly.pdbx_seq_one_letter_code
_entity_poly.pdbx_strand_id
1 'polypeptide(L)'
;MAPFSKPETVLKQAEGLVSVGQTHAALQSLTEMFSSKRFRSTPLTSLEPIMHRFIELCVEMRKGRTAKEGLMQYKNIAQNTSVQSIENVINRFLQLADAKVKEAQEKAAVQSAVDVDDLEASETPESILLGAVSGDQSKDRTDRALVTPWLKFLWESYRTSLETLKNNARLETIYQQIAQQAFKFCLKHQRKVEFRRLCETLRLHLANVAKYSHQQHSINLSDPDTLQHHLDTRFAQLNTSVELELWQEAFRSVEDVHNLLTMAKKAPRPAMMANYYEKLTKIFLMSGNALFHAAAWASTTPSSLASAASRTKR
;
A
#
# COMPACT_ATOMS: atom_id res chain seq x y z
N MET A 1 17.99 -34.51 14.61
CA MET A 1 18.17 -33.03 14.52
C MET A 1 19.36 -32.78 13.62
N ALA A 2 19.15 -32.19 12.44
CA ALA A 2 20.26 -31.85 11.55
C ALA A 2 21.23 -30.87 12.27
N PRO A 3 22.55 -31.02 12.09
CA PRO A 3 23.55 -30.23 12.80
C PRO A 3 23.45 -28.74 12.47
N PHE A 4 23.80 -27.92 13.45
CA PHE A 4 23.83 -26.46 13.40
C PHE A 4 24.62 -25.95 12.18
N SER A 5 23.91 -25.35 11.22
CA SER A 5 24.49 -24.53 10.17
C SER A 5 24.48 -23.07 10.62
N LYS A 6 25.61 -22.37 10.46
CA LYS A 6 25.68 -20.92 10.69
C LYS A 6 24.67 -20.23 9.76
N PRO A 7 24.11 -19.05 10.12
CA PRO A 7 23.14 -18.35 9.27
C PRO A 7 23.63 -18.16 7.82
N GLU A 8 24.92 -17.84 7.66
CA GLU A 8 25.60 -17.72 6.37
C GLU A 8 25.63 -19.05 5.58
N THR A 9 25.76 -20.18 6.26
CA THR A 9 25.75 -21.50 5.64
C THR A 9 24.37 -21.83 5.10
N VAL A 10 23.30 -21.44 5.80
CA VAL A 10 21.93 -21.63 5.31
C VAL A 10 21.66 -20.74 4.10
N LEU A 11 22.16 -19.50 4.09
CA LEU A 11 22.05 -18.64 2.91
C LEU A 11 22.74 -19.27 1.69
N LYS A 12 23.98 -19.73 1.85
CA LYS A 12 24.72 -20.43 0.78
C LYS A 12 24.02 -21.71 0.33
N GLN A 13 23.43 -22.46 1.26
CA GLN A 13 22.67 -23.65 0.93
C GLN A 13 21.40 -23.31 0.14
N ALA A 14 20.67 -22.27 0.54
CA ALA A 14 19.51 -21.80 -0.20
C ALA A 14 19.89 -21.34 -1.60
N GLU A 15 20.99 -20.58 -1.76
CA GLU A 15 21.52 -20.17 -3.06
C GLU A 15 21.91 -21.36 -3.94
N GLY A 16 22.58 -22.38 -3.37
CA GLY A 16 22.90 -23.62 -4.07
C GLY A 16 21.66 -24.40 -4.51
N LEU A 17 20.58 -24.40 -3.70
CA LEU A 17 19.31 -25.00 -4.11
C LEU A 17 18.65 -24.22 -5.24
N VAL A 18 18.74 -22.88 -5.23
CA VAL A 18 18.25 -22.06 -6.34
C VAL A 18 19.02 -22.31 -7.62
N SER A 19 20.34 -22.45 -7.58
CA SER A 19 21.15 -22.68 -8.79
C SER A 19 20.84 -24.02 -9.47
N VAL A 20 20.39 -25.02 -8.70
CA VAL A 20 19.94 -26.32 -9.21
C VAL A 20 18.43 -26.31 -9.58
N GLY A 21 17.77 -25.15 -9.50
CA GLY A 21 16.35 -24.98 -9.85
C GLY A 21 15.36 -25.44 -8.76
N GLN A 22 15.85 -25.84 -7.58
CA GLN A 22 15.01 -26.27 -6.45
C GLN A 22 14.57 -25.09 -5.57
N THR A 23 13.86 -24.12 -6.17
CA THR A 23 13.40 -22.90 -5.47
C THR A 23 12.44 -23.20 -4.31
N HIS A 24 11.62 -24.25 -4.41
CA HIS A 24 10.73 -24.65 -3.33
C HIS A 24 11.50 -25.17 -2.10
N ALA A 25 12.50 -26.02 -2.31
CA ALA A 25 13.34 -26.54 -1.23
C ALA A 25 14.17 -25.42 -0.58
N ALA A 26 14.67 -24.47 -1.38
CA ALA A 26 15.35 -23.28 -0.88
C ALA A 26 14.45 -22.47 0.06
N LEU A 27 13.20 -22.19 -0.36
CA LEU A 27 12.23 -21.45 0.44
C LEU A 27 11.88 -22.19 1.74
N GLN A 28 11.70 -23.51 1.67
CA GLN A 28 11.42 -24.33 2.85
C GLN A 28 12.59 -24.28 3.85
N SER A 29 13.82 -24.43 3.38
CA SER A 29 15.03 -24.34 4.22
C SER A 29 15.12 -23.00 4.97
N LEU A 30 14.82 -21.89 4.30
CA LEU A 30 14.77 -20.56 4.92
C LEU A 30 13.62 -20.43 5.93
N THR A 31 12.45 -21.00 5.63
CA THR A 31 11.27 -20.97 6.52
C THR A 31 11.52 -21.75 7.82
N GLU A 32 12.19 -22.90 7.72
CA GLU A 32 12.56 -23.73 8.87
C GLU A 32 13.53 -22.99 9.81
N MET A 33 14.42 -22.15 9.25
CA MET A 33 15.28 -21.29 10.07
C MET A 33 14.46 -20.34 10.94
N PHE A 34 13.45 -19.67 10.39
CA PHE A 34 12.68 -18.65 11.14
C PHE A 34 11.89 -19.26 12.30
N SER A 35 11.47 -20.51 12.15
CA SER A 35 10.79 -21.29 13.19
C SER A 35 11.71 -21.76 14.32
N SER A 36 13.04 -21.72 14.11
CA SER A 36 14.03 -22.17 15.10
C SER A 36 14.11 -21.21 16.29
N LYS A 37 14.22 -21.76 17.51
CA LYS A 37 14.45 -20.97 18.74
C LYS A 37 15.68 -20.06 18.65
N ARG A 38 16.69 -20.43 17.85
CA ARG A 38 17.94 -19.67 17.67
C ARG A 38 17.83 -18.51 16.68
N PHE A 39 16.75 -18.44 15.88
CA PHE A 39 16.49 -17.29 15.02
C PHE A 39 16.40 -15.99 15.85
N ARG A 40 15.83 -16.09 17.06
CA ARG A 40 15.71 -14.95 17.99
C ARG A 40 17.04 -14.47 18.57
N SER A 41 18.06 -15.32 18.62
CA SER A 41 19.39 -15.00 19.18
C SER A 41 20.42 -14.65 18.10
N THR A 42 20.06 -14.73 16.83
CA THR A 42 20.98 -14.46 15.72
C THR A 42 21.11 -12.94 15.52
N PRO A 43 22.33 -12.40 15.32
CA PRO A 43 22.51 -10.97 15.07
C PRO A 43 21.72 -10.51 13.84
N LEU A 44 21.08 -9.34 13.95
CA LEU A 44 20.21 -8.83 12.89
C LEU A 44 20.96 -8.56 11.57
N THR A 45 22.24 -8.18 11.66
CA THR A 45 23.13 -7.97 10.51
C THR A 45 23.29 -9.22 9.64
N SER A 46 23.24 -10.42 10.24
CA SER A 46 23.26 -11.69 9.51
C SER A 46 21.87 -12.11 9.03
N LEU A 47 20.80 -11.66 9.70
CA LEU A 47 19.42 -12.02 9.37
C LEU A 47 18.84 -11.20 8.22
N GLU A 48 19.22 -9.93 8.07
CA GLU A 48 18.70 -9.04 7.03
C GLU A 48 18.94 -9.58 5.60
N PRO A 49 20.16 -10.02 5.22
CA PRO A 49 20.38 -10.64 3.90
C PRO A 49 19.57 -11.92 3.68
N ILE A 50 19.40 -12.74 4.71
CA ILE A 50 18.61 -13.97 4.67
C ILE A 50 17.14 -13.64 4.43
N MET A 51 16.63 -12.59 5.11
CA MET A 51 15.27 -12.11 4.93
C MET A 51 15.04 -11.53 3.54
N HIS A 52 16.01 -10.78 3.00
CA HIS A 52 15.94 -10.32 1.61
C HIS A 52 15.82 -11.48 0.62
N ARG A 53 16.67 -12.51 0.76
CA ARG A 53 16.61 -13.68 -0.12
C ARG A 53 15.30 -14.47 0.04
N PHE A 54 14.82 -14.62 1.27
CA PHE A 54 13.53 -15.26 1.54
C PHE A 54 12.37 -14.54 0.85
N ILE A 55 12.35 -13.21 0.92
CA ILE A 55 11.31 -12.40 0.29
C ILE A 55 11.37 -12.47 -1.23
N GLU A 56 12.57 -12.44 -1.82
CA GLU A 56 12.76 -12.63 -3.26
C GLU A 56 12.11 -13.94 -3.72
N LEU A 57 12.39 -15.05 -3.04
CA LEU A 57 11.78 -16.35 -3.35
C LEU A 57 10.26 -16.35 -3.13
N CYS A 58 9.77 -15.69 -2.08
CA CYS A 58 8.33 -15.58 -1.85
C CYS A 58 7.61 -14.82 -2.97
N VAL A 59 8.23 -13.75 -3.49
CA VAL A 59 7.67 -12.94 -4.59
C VAL A 59 7.70 -13.73 -5.90
N GLU A 60 8.83 -14.35 -6.23
CA GLU A 60 8.99 -15.17 -7.44
C GLU A 60 7.95 -16.31 -7.49
N MET A 61 7.74 -16.99 -6.36
CA MET A 61 6.79 -18.10 -6.26
C MET A 61 5.34 -17.65 -5.95
N ARG A 62 5.09 -16.34 -5.82
CA ARG A 62 3.80 -15.74 -5.42
C ARG A 62 3.23 -16.33 -4.11
N LYS A 63 4.10 -16.66 -3.14
CA LYS A 63 3.75 -17.22 -1.82
C LYS A 63 3.47 -16.14 -0.78
N GLY A 64 2.41 -15.36 -0.98
CA GLY A 64 2.07 -14.21 -0.13
C GLY A 64 1.82 -14.57 1.36
N ARG A 65 1.21 -15.72 1.64
CA ARG A 65 0.98 -16.19 3.02
C ARG A 65 2.30 -16.47 3.75
N THR A 66 3.23 -17.15 3.08
CA THR A 66 4.57 -17.46 3.62
C THR A 66 5.35 -16.17 3.87
N ALA A 67 5.28 -15.19 2.95
CA ALA A 67 5.87 -13.87 3.15
C ALA A 67 5.31 -13.17 4.40
N LYS A 68 3.98 -13.17 4.59
CA LYS A 68 3.34 -12.58 5.77
C LYS A 68 3.85 -13.22 7.07
N GLU A 69 3.89 -14.55 7.14
CA GLU A 69 4.35 -15.27 8.32
C GLU A 69 5.83 -14.94 8.64
N GLY A 70 6.70 -14.93 7.63
CA GLY A 70 8.12 -14.55 7.78
C GLY A 70 8.30 -13.10 8.22
N LEU A 71 7.59 -12.15 7.61
CA LEU A 71 7.64 -10.72 7.95
C LEU A 71 7.18 -10.45 9.39
N MET A 72 6.12 -11.13 9.85
CA MET A 72 5.65 -11.01 11.23
C MET A 72 6.68 -11.54 12.23
N GLN A 73 7.32 -12.67 11.94
CA GLN A 73 8.38 -13.22 12.79
C GLN A 73 9.59 -12.28 12.84
N TYR A 74 10.00 -11.75 11.70
CA TYR A 74 11.11 -10.80 11.60
C TYR A 74 10.85 -9.50 12.36
N LYS A 75 9.66 -8.91 12.17
CA LYS A 75 9.22 -7.71 12.90
C LYS A 75 9.37 -7.92 14.41
N ASN A 76 8.90 -9.05 14.94
CA ASN A 76 8.92 -9.31 16.38
C ASN A 76 10.34 -9.34 16.98
N ILE A 77 11.34 -9.74 16.20
CA ILE A 77 12.75 -9.78 16.61
C ILE A 77 13.40 -8.41 16.44
N ALA A 78 13.17 -7.75 15.31
CA ALA A 78 13.87 -6.52 14.94
C ALA A 78 13.28 -5.27 15.61
N GLN A 79 11.99 -5.26 16.00
CA GLN A 79 11.27 -4.05 16.43
C GLN A 79 11.88 -3.35 17.65
N ASN A 80 12.59 -4.09 18.51
CA ASN A 80 13.24 -3.51 19.69
C ASN A 80 14.65 -2.99 19.39
N THR A 81 15.34 -3.60 18.42
CA THR A 81 16.75 -3.34 18.12
C THR A 81 16.95 -2.38 16.95
N SER A 82 16.38 -2.68 15.78
CA SER A 82 16.53 -1.85 14.58
C SER A 82 15.23 -1.82 13.78
N VAL A 83 14.57 -0.67 13.83
CA VAL A 83 13.39 -0.35 13.01
C VAL A 83 13.77 -0.23 11.54
N GLN A 84 14.94 0.33 11.26
CA GLN A 84 15.44 0.55 9.89
C GLN A 84 15.54 -0.75 9.09
N SER A 85 15.95 -1.84 9.76
CA SER A 85 16.08 -3.15 9.12
C SER A 85 14.71 -3.71 8.70
N ILE A 86 13.65 -3.48 9.50
CA ILE A 86 12.26 -3.81 9.12
C ILE A 86 11.85 -2.97 7.90
N GLU A 87 12.19 -1.68 7.90
CA GLU A 87 11.88 -0.78 6.81
C GLU A 87 12.53 -1.20 5.49
N ASN A 88 13.82 -1.51 5.51
CA ASN A 88 14.56 -2.00 4.34
C ASN A 88 13.91 -3.27 3.75
N VAL A 89 13.56 -4.21 4.63
CA VAL A 89 12.95 -5.50 4.26
C VAL A 89 11.55 -5.32 3.65
N ILE A 90 10.70 -4.48 4.24
CA ILE A 90 9.36 -4.19 3.72
C ILE A 90 9.43 -3.41 2.39
N ASN A 91 10.31 -2.41 2.30
CA ASN A 91 10.51 -1.67 1.06
C ASN A 91 11.01 -2.58 -0.06
N ARG A 92 11.96 -3.50 0.24
CA ARG A 92 12.41 -4.50 -0.73
C ARG A 92 11.29 -5.42 -1.18
N PHE A 93 10.41 -5.86 -0.28
CA PHE A 93 9.25 -6.68 -0.63
C PHE A 93 8.32 -5.98 -1.63
N LEU A 94 7.97 -4.73 -1.36
CA LEU A 94 7.10 -3.94 -2.24
C LEU A 94 7.77 -3.61 -3.58
N GLN A 95 9.07 -3.28 -3.57
CA GLN A 95 9.85 -3.03 -4.79
C GLN A 95 9.89 -4.25 -5.71
N LEU A 96 10.12 -5.45 -5.15
CA LEU A 96 10.14 -6.69 -5.92
C LEU A 96 8.76 -7.03 -6.50
N ALA A 97 7.69 -6.82 -5.72
CA ALA A 97 6.34 -7.03 -6.21
C ALA A 97 5.96 -6.04 -7.33
N ASP A 98 6.34 -4.76 -7.21
CA ASP A 98 6.14 -3.75 -8.26
C ASP A 98 6.97 -4.04 -9.53
N ALA A 99 8.21 -4.50 -9.37
CA ALA A 99 9.05 -4.95 -10.48
C ALA A 99 8.39 -6.10 -11.25
N LYS A 100 7.80 -7.08 -10.55
CA LYS A 100 7.06 -8.17 -11.21
C LYS A 100 5.80 -7.73 -11.93
N VAL A 101 5.11 -6.68 -11.43
CA VAL A 101 4.00 -6.06 -12.17
C VAL A 101 4.51 -5.43 -13.46
N LYS A 102 5.62 -4.69 -13.43
CA LYS A 102 6.21 -4.08 -14.62
C LYS A 102 6.65 -5.12 -15.65
N GLU A 103 7.37 -6.16 -15.22
CA GLU A 103 7.74 -7.29 -16.09
C GLU A 103 6.50 -7.94 -16.73
N ALA A 104 5.41 -8.09 -15.98
CA ALA A 104 4.17 -8.67 -16.50
C ALA A 104 3.48 -7.73 -17.51
N GLN A 105 3.51 -6.42 -17.28
CA GLN A 105 2.98 -5.42 -18.21
C GLN A 105 3.76 -5.39 -19.53
N GLU A 106 5.09 -5.47 -19.46
CA GLU A 106 5.95 -5.55 -20.65
C GLU A 106 5.67 -6.82 -21.45
N LYS A 107 5.55 -7.97 -20.78
CA LYS A 107 5.19 -9.24 -21.44
C LYS A 107 3.82 -9.19 -22.09
N ALA A 108 2.82 -8.61 -21.41
CA ALA A 108 1.49 -8.45 -21.98
C ALA A 108 1.50 -7.51 -23.19
N ALA A 109 2.26 -6.42 -23.15
CA ALA A 109 2.39 -5.50 -24.28
C ALA A 109 3.05 -6.16 -25.51
N VAL A 110 4.09 -6.97 -25.30
CA VAL A 110 4.73 -7.74 -26.38
C VAL A 110 3.74 -8.74 -26.97
N GLN A 111 3.02 -9.48 -26.14
CA GLN A 111 2.08 -10.49 -26.63
C GLN A 111 0.89 -9.85 -27.37
N SER A 112 0.36 -8.73 -26.88
CA SER A 112 -0.67 -7.98 -27.60
C SER A 112 -0.16 -7.37 -28.91
N ALA A 113 1.12 -7.00 -29.02
CA ALA A 113 1.69 -6.51 -30.28
C ALA A 113 1.81 -7.63 -31.32
N VAL A 114 2.23 -8.83 -30.89
CA VAL A 114 2.30 -10.03 -31.76
C VAL A 114 0.90 -10.43 -32.23
N ASP A 115 -0.10 -10.43 -31.35
CA ASP A 115 -1.50 -10.76 -31.70
C ASP A 115 -2.13 -9.74 -32.68
N VAL A 116 -1.61 -8.50 -32.76
CA VAL A 116 -2.06 -7.46 -33.69
C VAL A 116 -1.32 -7.52 -35.03
N ASP A 117 -0.07 -7.98 -35.05
CA ASP A 117 0.70 -8.18 -36.29
C ASP A 117 0.24 -9.44 -37.06
N ASP A 118 -0.46 -10.35 -36.39
CA ASP A 118 -1.09 -11.56 -36.96
C ASP A 118 -2.51 -11.30 -37.50
N LEU A 119 -2.78 -10.12 -38.05
CA LEU A 119 -4.04 -9.79 -38.74
C LEU A 119 -4.20 -10.46 -40.11
N GLU A 120 -3.17 -11.14 -40.63
CA GLU A 120 -3.25 -11.97 -41.84
C GLU A 120 -3.67 -13.43 -41.56
N ALA A 121 -3.65 -13.87 -40.29
CA ALA A 121 -4.26 -15.13 -39.89
C ALA A 121 -5.73 -14.89 -39.52
N SER A 122 -6.62 -15.20 -40.46
CA SER A 122 -8.09 -15.20 -40.36
C SER A 122 -8.65 -15.19 -38.93
N GLU A 123 -9.49 -14.19 -38.61
CA GLU A 123 -10.30 -14.15 -37.39
C GLU A 123 -10.90 -15.53 -37.10
N THR A 124 -10.42 -16.18 -36.03
CA THR A 124 -10.92 -17.51 -35.69
C THR A 124 -12.38 -17.40 -35.24
N PRO A 125 -13.24 -18.39 -35.57
CA PRO A 125 -14.64 -18.38 -35.15
C PRO A 125 -14.82 -18.21 -33.63
N GLU A 126 -13.85 -18.72 -32.86
CA GLU A 126 -13.79 -18.60 -31.40
C GLU A 126 -13.55 -17.15 -30.95
N SER A 127 -12.70 -16.38 -31.65
CA SER A 127 -12.45 -14.97 -31.37
C SER A 127 -13.69 -14.11 -31.62
N ILE A 128 -14.37 -14.33 -32.75
CA ILE A 128 -15.60 -13.64 -33.14
C ILE A 128 -16.71 -13.92 -32.12
N LEU A 129 -16.91 -15.18 -31.73
CA LEU A 129 -17.92 -15.57 -30.73
C LEU A 129 -17.64 -14.95 -29.36
N LEU A 130 -16.39 -14.98 -28.90
CA LEU A 130 -16.03 -14.38 -27.62
C LEU A 130 -16.14 -12.86 -27.64
N GLY A 131 -15.81 -12.20 -28.76
CA GLY A 131 -16.00 -10.76 -28.97
C GLY A 131 -17.47 -10.35 -28.95
N ALA A 132 -18.34 -11.14 -29.58
CA ALA A 132 -19.79 -10.89 -29.62
C ALA A 132 -20.48 -11.01 -28.25
N VAL A 133 -19.97 -11.88 -27.36
CA VAL A 133 -20.57 -12.11 -26.03
C VAL A 133 -20.00 -11.18 -24.97
N SER A 134 -18.70 -10.89 -25.03
CA SER A 134 -17.98 -10.27 -23.91
C SER A 134 -17.70 -8.78 -24.08
N GLY A 135 -17.70 -8.26 -25.32
CA GLY A 135 -17.25 -6.89 -25.63
C GLY A 135 -15.75 -6.63 -25.39
N ASP A 136 -15.05 -7.51 -24.67
CA ASP A 136 -13.63 -7.42 -24.33
C ASP A 136 -12.74 -7.65 -25.56
N GLN A 137 -11.82 -6.70 -25.81
CA GLN A 137 -10.79 -6.80 -26.84
C GLN A 137 -9.73 -7.87 -26.48
N SER A 138 -8.96 -8.36 -27.47
CA SER A 138 -7.87 -9.32 -27.24
C SER A 138 -6.88 -8.85 -26.16
N LYS A 139 -6.53 -7.57 -26.19
CA LYS A 139 -5.68 -6.90 -25.20
C LYS A 139 -6.19 -7.04 -23.75
N ASP A 140 -7.48 -6.84 -23.52
CA ASP A 140 -8.07 -6.94 -22.17
C ASP A 140 -7.99 -8.37 -21.63
N ARG A 141 -8.06 -9.38 -22.50
CA ARG A 141 -7.89 -10.79 -22.11
C ARG A 141 -6.44 -11.09 -21.73
N THR A 142 -5.48 -10.60 -22.51
CA THR A 142 -4.04 -10.76 -22.23
C THR A 142 -3.65 -10.07 -20.93
N ASP A 143 -4.11 -8.84 -20.69
CA ASP A 143 -3.90 -8.13 -19.42
C ASP A 143 -4.56 -8.84 -18.23
N ARG A 144 -5.74 -9.43 -18.43
CA ARG A 144 -6.42 -10.22 -17.40
C ARG A 144 -5.69 -11.52 -17.07
N ALA A 145 -5.07 -12.17 -18.05
CA ALA A 145 -4.32 -13.40 -17.86
C ALA A 145 -2.94 -13.16 -17.23
N LEU A 146 -2.20 -12.16 -17.72
CA LEU A 146 -0.79 -11.95 -17.36
C LEU A 146 -0.60 -10.91 -16.25
N VAL A 147 -1.26 -9.75 -16.35
CA VAL A 147 -1.01 -8.60 -15.46
C VAL A 147 -1.85 -8.67 -14.19
N THR A 148 -3.13 -9.02 -14.31
CA THR A 148 -4.07 -9.02 -13.17
C THR A 148 -3.62 -9.90 -11.99
N PRO A 149 -3.05 -11.11 -12.17
CA PRO A 149 -2.52 -11.90 -11.05
C PRO A 149 -1.43 -11.17 -10.26
N TRP A 150 -0.54 -10.43 -10.95
CA TRP A 150 0.53 -9.67 -10.30
C TRP A 150 0.00 -8.41 -9.63
N LEU A 151 -1.00 -7.73 -10.20
CA LEU A 151 -1.67 -6.62 -9.52
C LEU A 151 -2.37 -7.08 -8.24
N LYS A 152 -3.03 -8.24 -8.24
CA LYS A 152 -3.62 -8.84 -7.03
C LYS A 152 -2.55 -9.17 -5.99
N PHE A 153 -1.42 -9.72 -6.43
CA PHE A 153 -0.30 -10.03 -5.53
C PHE A 153 0.33 -8.77 -4.94
N LEU A 154 0.55 -7.72 -5.74
CA LEU A 154 1.06 -6.43 -5.27
C LEU A 154 0.10 -5.78 -4.27
N TRP A 155 -1.20 -5.81 -4.53
CA TRP A 155 -2.21 -5.37 -3.57
C TRP A 155 -2.14 -6.13 -2.24
N GLU A 156 -2.06 -7.47 -2.27
CA GLU A 156 -1.93 -8.26 -1.04
C GLU A 156 -0.59 -8.00 -0.33
N SER A 157 0.45 -7.62 -1.08
CA SER A 157 1.76 -7.23 -0.53
C SER A 157 1.67 -5.91 0.25
N TYR A 158 0.96 -4.90 -0.28
CA TYR A 158 0.63 -3.67 0.46
C TYR A 158 -0.18 -3.97 1.72
N ARG A 159 -1.25 -4.76 1.60
CA ARG A 159 -2.09 -5.17 2.73
C ARG A 159 -1.29 -5.90 3.81
N THR A 160 -0.43 -6.84 3.41
CA THR A 160 0.46 -7.59 4.31
C THR A 160 1.41 -6.65 5.02
N SER A 161 2.02 -5.71 4.30
CA SER A 161 2.94 -4.73 4.88
C SER A 161 2.26 -3.85 5.92
N LEU A 162 1.06 -3.33 5.63
CA LEU A 162 0.26 -2.54 6.58
C LEU A 162 -0.14 -3.37 7.81
N GLU A 163 -0.55 -4.62 7.61
CA GLU A 163 -0.90 -5.55 8.69
C GLU A 163 0.30 -5.86 9.59
N THR A 164 1.50 -5.98 9.01
CA THR A 164 2.75 -6.18 9.77
C THR A 164 3.11 -4.93 10.57
N LEU A 165 2.93 -3.73 10.02
CA LEU A 165 3.41 -2.48 10.63
C LEU A 165 2.40 -1.81 11.57
N LYS A 166 1.13 -2.22 11.57
CA LYS A 166 0.05 -1.57 12.32
C LYS A 166 0.35 -1.42 13.82
N ASN A 167 -0.21 -0.36 14.40
CA ASN A 167 -0.31 -0.10 15.85
C ASN A 167 1.02 -0.18 16.60
N ASN A 168 2.12 0.25 15.98
CA ASN A 168 3.42 0.36 16.63
C ASN A 168 4.00 1.75 16.33
N ALA A 169 4.17 2.57 17.38
CA ALA A 169 4.65 3.94 17.27
C ALA A 169 6.02 4.04 16.57
N ARG A 170 6.90 3.04 16.74
CA ARG A 170 8.22 3.04 16.10
C ARG A 170 8.16 2.80 14.60
N LEU A 171 7.08 2.16 14.11
CA LEU A 171 6.89 1.79 12.70
C LEU A 171 5.84 2.68 12.02
N GLU A 172 5.39 3.74 12.69
CA GLU A 172 4.32 4.58 12.20
C GLU A 172 4.69 5.29 10.90
N THR A 173 5.88 5.92 10.84
CA THR A 173 6.31 6.68 9.66
C THR A 173 6.26 5.84 8.39
N ILE A 174 6.84 4.63 8.43
CA ILE A 174 6.81 3.71 7.29
C ILE A 174 5.38 3.20 7.01
N TYR A 175 4.58 2.92 8.04
CA TYR A 175 3.18 2.53 7.87
C TYR A 175 2.39 3.59 7.08
N GLN A 176 2.55 4.87 7.43
CA GLN A 176 1.88 5.98 6.76
C GLN A 176 2.37 6.14 5.32
N GLN A 177 3.69 6.04 5.09
CA GLN A 177 4.28 6.06 3.74
C GLN A 177 3.72 4.94 2.86
N ILE A 178 3.63 3.71 3.37
CA ILE A 178 3.09 2.56 2.63
C ILE A 178 1.60 2.72 2.34
N ALA A 179 0.82 3.27 3.28
CA ALA A 179 -0.58 3.59 3.05
C ALA A 179 -0.75 4.58 1.87
N GLN A 180 0.09 5.63 1.84
CA GLN A 180 0.09 6.61 0.75
C GLN A 180 0.56 6.00 -0.59
N GLN A 181 1.55 5.12 -0.58
CA GLN A 181 1.95 4.36 -1.78
C GLN A 181 0.81 3.46 -2.28
N ALA A 182 0.08 2.80 -1.38
CA ALA A 182 -1.06 1.97 -1.73
C ALA A 182 -2.21 2.79 -2.34
N PHE A 183 -2.44 4.03 -1.89
CA PHE A 183 -3.37 4.95 -2.56
C PHE A 183 -2.93 5.26 -3.99
N LYS A 184 -1.65 5.59 -4.21
CA LYS A 184 -1.10 5.84 -5.56
C LYS A 184 -1.23 4.61 -6.46
N PHE A 185 -1.00 3.41 -5.93
CA PHE A 185 -1.25 2.16 -6.64
C PHE A 185 -2.72 2.04 -7.07
N CYS A 186 -3.65 2.25 -6.14
CA CYS A 186 -5.08 2.17 -6.44
C CYS A 186 -5.53 3.20 -7.50
N LEU A 187 -4.97 4.41 -7.44
CA LEU A 187 -5.21 5.47 -8.41
C LEU A 187 -4.65 5.10 -9.80
N LYS A 188 -3.38 4.71 -9.85
CA LYS A 188 -2.67 4.37 -11.10
C LYS A 188 -3.35 3.23 -11.87
N HIS A 189 -3.85 2.22 -11.17
CA HIS A 189 -4.47 1.04 -11.76
C HIS A 189 -6.00 1.03 -11.67
N GLN A 190 -6.62 2.17 -11.31
CA GLN A 190 -8.08 2.33 -11.21
C GLN A 190 -8.78 1.25 -10.35
N ARG A 191 -8.13 0.83 -9.26
CA ARG A 191 -8.58 -0.26 -8.37
C ARG A 191 -9.54 0.27 -7.29
N LYS A 192 -10.75 0.65 -7.71
CA LYS A 192 -11.78 1.25 -6.83
C LYS A 192 -12.24 0.33 -5.69
N VAL A 193 -12.25 -0.99 -5.89
CA VAL A 193 -12.67 -1.96 -4.86
C VAL A 193 -11.61 -2.09 -3.76
N GLU A 194 -10.36 -2.24 -4.17
CA GLU A 194 -9.20 -2.32 -3.27
C GLU A 194 -9.03 -1.02 -2.48
N PHE A 195 -9.22 0.13 -3.12
CA PHE A 195 -9.19 1.42 -2.43
C PHE A 195 -10.22 1.52 -1.29
N ARG A 196 -11.47 1.10 -1.53
CA ARG A 196 -12.51 1.06 -0.47
C ARG A 196 -12.13 0.13 0.67
N ARG A 197 -11.56 -1.04 0.36
CA ARG A 197 -11.06 -2.00 1.37
C ARG A 197 -9.88 -1.42 2.15
N LEU A 198 -9.01 -0.65 1.51
CA LEU A 198 -7.90 0.04 2.16
C LEU A 198 -8.42 1.05 3.18
N CYS A 199 -9.34 1.92 2.78
CA CYS A 199 -9.92 2.93 3.67
C CYS A 199 -10.53 2.29 4.92
N GLU A 200 -11.30 1.21 4.76
CA GLU A 200 -11.88 0.47 5.88
C GLU A 200 -10.82 -0.16 6.79
N THR A 201 -9.76 -0.73 6.20
CA THR A 201 -8.62 -1.27 6.97
C THR A 201 -7.96 -0.17 7.80
N LEU A 202 -7.75 1.01 7.22
CA LEU A 202 -7.13 2.12 7.95
C LEU A 202 -8.04 2.68 9.05
N ARG A 203 -9.36 2.67 8.88
CA ARG A 203 -10.32 3.02 9.95
C ARG A 203 -10.24 2.02 11.09
N LEU A 204 -10.26 0.72 10.77
CA LEU A 204 -10.12 -0.34 11.76
C LEU A 204 -8.79 -0.23 12.53
N HIS A 205 -7.69 0.06 11.85
CA HIS A 205 -6.39 0.26 12.49
C HIS A 205 -6.42 1.47 13.44
N LEU A 206 -6.97 2.60 13.00
CA LEU A 206 -7.09 3.79 13.85
C LEU A 206 -8.00 3.56 15.07
N ALA A 207 -9.13 2.89 14.91
CA ALA A 207 -10.02 2.53 16.03
C ALA A 207 -9.29 1.64 17.06
N ASN A 208 -8.41 0.76 16.60
CA ASN A 208 -7.60 -0.08 17.48
C ASN A 208 -6.52 0.70 18.25
N VAL A 209 -6.05 1.85 17.75
CA VAL A 209 -5.09 2.69 18.48
C VAL A 209 -5.66 3.12 19.84
N ALA A 210 -6.92 3.59 19.85
CA ALA A 210 -7.58 3.98 21.10
C ALA A 210 -7.78 2.79 22.05
N LYS A 211 -8.16 1.63 21.50
CA LYS A 211 -8.44 0.41 22.29
C LYS A 211 -7.19 -0.18 22.97
N TYR A 212 -6.03 -0.06 22.34
CA TYR A 212 -4.78 -0.68 22.79
C TYR A 212 -3.73 0.35 23.26
N SER A 213 -4.17 1.52 23.71
CA SER A 213 -3.31 2.62 24.16
C SER A 213 -2.35 2.24 25.32
N HIS A 214 -2.68 1.23 26.11
CA HIS A 214 -1.89 0.72 27.22
C HIS A 214 -0.75 -0.23 26.82
N GLN A 215 -0.69 -0.68 25.56
CA GLN A 215 0.33 -1.63 25.12
C GLN A 215 1.71 -0.96 24.98
N GLN A 216 2.77 -1.76 25.11
CA GLN A 216 4.13 -1.31 24.81
C GLN A 216 4.22 -0.90 23.33
N HIS A 217 4.85 0.24 23.06
CA HIS A 217 4.95 0.86 21.72
C HIS A 217 3.61 1.28 21.11
N SER A 218 2.57 1.54 21.93
CA SER A 218 1.29 2.06 21.46
C SER A 218 1.43 3.45 20.82
N ILE A 219 0.60 3.72 19.82
CA ILE A 219 0.55 5.02 19.13
C ILE A 219 -0.18 6.03 20.04
N ASN A 220 0.42 7.21 20.21
CA ASN A 220 -0.16 8.29 21.02
C ASN A 220 -0.69 9.43 20.14
N LEU A 221 -2.00 9.46 19.90
CA LEU A 221 -2.65 10.52 19.09
C LEU A 221 -2.66 11.90 19.77
N SER A 222 -2.23 12.01 21.03
CA SER A 222 -2.02 13.32 21.67
C SER A 222 -0.71 13.98 21.24
N ASP A 223 0.22 13.19 20.67
CA ASP A 223 1.46 13.69 20.11
C ASP A 223 1.20 14.44 18.79
N PRO A 224 1.62 15.71 18.66
CA PRO A 224 1.33 16.50 17.47
C PRO A 224 1.90 15.94 16.17
N ASP A 225 3.08 15.30 16.21
CA ASP A 225 3.74 14.78 15.01
C ASP A 225 3.05 13.50 14.52
N THR A 226 2.74 12.59 15.45
CA THR A 226 1.89 11.41 15.22
C THR A 226 0.56 11.80 14.60
N LEU A 227 -0.16 12.75 15.22
CA LEU A 227 -1.45 13.21 14.72
C LEU A 227 -1.33 13.83 13.32
N GLN A 228 -0.26 14.59 13.07
CA GLN A 228 0.00 15.18 11.77
C GLN A 228 0.23 14.12 10.69
N HIS A 229 1.00 13.06 10.96
CA HIS A 229 1.18 11.96 10.01
C HIS A 229 -0.14 11.25 9.68
N HIS A 230 -1.00 11.04 10.67
CA HIS A 230 -2.33 10.48 10.48
C HIS A 230 -3.22 11.40 9.62
N LEU A 231 -3.20 12.72 9.87
CA LEU A 231 -3.90 13.71 9.07
C LEU A 231 -3.42 13.72 7.61
N ASP A 232 -2.10 13.71 7.36
CA ASP A 232 -1.52 13.69 6.01
C ASP A 232 -2.03 12.49 5.20
N THR A 233 -2.06 11.31 5.81
CA THR A 233 -2.60 10.10 5.17
C THR A 233 -4.11 10.20 4.93
N ARG A 234 -4.90 10.80 5.83
CA ARG A 234 -6.35 11.01 5.60
C ARG A 234 -6.63 12.06 4.53
N PHE A 235 -5.83 13.11 4.41
CA PHE A 235 -5.91 14.03 3.29
C PHE A 235 -5.57 13.35 1.97
N ALA A 236 -4.53 12.52 1.94
CA ALA A 236 -4.20 11.72 0.76
C ALA A 236 -5.34 10.75 0.39
N GLN A 237 -5.99 10.13 1.38
CA GLN A 237 -7.18 9.30 1.19
C GLN A 237 -8.31 10.11 0.56
N LEU A 238 -8.66 11.28 1.11
CA LEU A 238 -9.69 12.16 0.57
C LEU A 238 -9.40 12.58 -0.88
N ASN A 239 -8.16 13.01 -1.17
CA ASN A 239 -7.75 13.41 -2.51
C ASN A 239 -7.92 12.25 -3.50
N THR A 240 -7.47 11.05 -3.12
CA THR A 240 -7.57 9.85 -3.96
C THR A 240 -9.03 9.42 -4.16
N SER A 241 -9.88 9.53 -3.12
CA SER A 241 -11.32 9.24 -3.23
C SER A 241 -12.00 10.14 -4.24
N VAL A 242 -11.67 11.44 -4.25
CA VAL A 242 -12.21 12.41 -5.22
C VAL A 242 -11.69 12.14 -6.62
N GLU A 243 -10.40 11.84 -6.79
CA GLU A 243 -9.81 11.53 -8.10
C GLU A 243 -10.34 10.21 -8.70
N LEU A 244 -10.70 9.23 -7.86
CA LEU A 244 -11.39 8.01 -8.28
C LEU A 244 -12.90 8.16 -8.44
N GLU A 245 -13.44 9.36 -8.18
CA GLU A 245 -14.87 9.70 -8.21
C GLU A 245 -15.71 8.81 -7.27
N LEU A 246 -15.14 8.42 -6.14
CA LEU A 246 -15.79 7.62 -5.12
C LEU A 246 -16.47 8.55 -4.11
N TRP A 247 -17.53 9.23 -4.53
CA TRP A 247 -18.17 10.31 -3.74
C TRP A 247 -18.63 9.89 -2.33
N GLN A 248 -19.19 8.69 -2.20
CA GLN A 248 -19.57 8.14 -0.88
C GLN A 248 -18.36 7.93 0.03
N GLU A 249 -17.26 7.42 -0.52
CA GLU A 249 -16.02 7.20 0.25
C GLU A 249 -15.28 8.51 0.53
N ALA A 250 -15.37 9.49 -0.38
CA ALA A 250 -14.88 10.83 -0.17
C ALA A 250 -15.59 11.50 1.02
N PHE A 251 -16.92 11.37 1.10
CA PHE A 251 -17.71 11.86 2.24
C PHE A 251 -17.30 11.20 3.56
N ARG A 252 -17.17 9.87 3.60
CA ARG A 252 -16.65 9.16 4.80
C ARG A 252 -15.23 9.61 5.17
N SER A 253 -14.39 9.88 4.17
CA SER A 253 -13.02 10.38 4.39
C SER A 253 -13.00 11.80 4.97
N VAL A 254 -13.98 12.64 4.65
CA VAL A 254 -14.17 13.96 5.27
C VAL A 254 -14.46 13.81 6.77
N GLU A 255 -15.33 12.89 7.15
CA GLU A 255 -15.60 12.58 8.57
C GLU A 255 -14.34 12.08 9.28
N ASP A 256 -13.57 11.19 8.64
CA ASP A 256 -12.29 10.71 9.19
C ASP A 256 -11.31 11.87 9.46
N VAL A 257 -11.18 12.81 8.52
CA VAL A 257 -10.35 14.02 8.68
C VAL A 257 -10.89 14.89 9.82
N HIS A 258 -12.19 15.18 9.82
CA HIS A 258 -12.82 16.00 10.85
C HIS A 258 -12.60 15.44 12.26
N ASN A 259 -12.76 14.12 12.44
CA ASN A 259 -12.54 13.45 13.71
C ASN A 259 -11.09 13.56 14.21
N LEU A 260 -10.09 13.56 13.32
CA LEU A 260 -8.70 13.81 13.72
C LEU A 260 -8.45 15.29 14.01
N LEU A 261 -9.08 16.21 13.26
CA LEU A 261 -8.98 17.64 13.48
C LEU A 261 -9.55 18.07 14.84
N THR A 262 -10.63 17.45 15.30
CA THR A 262 -11.20 17.73 16.63
C THR A 262 -10.29 17.25 17.78
N MET A 263 -9.45 16.24 17.52
CA MET A 263 -8.42 15.80 18.46
C MET A 263 -7.17 16.70 18.44
N ALA A 264 -6.97 17.48 17.37
CA ALA A 264 -5.80 18.33 17.21
C ALA A 264 -5.87 19.56 18.12
N LYS A 265 -4.89 19.69 19.02
CA LYS A 265 -4.74 20.89 19.86
C LYS A 265 -4.14 22.07 19.09
N LYS A 266 -3.43 21.80 18.00
CA LYS A 266 -2.77 22.81 17.16
C LYS A 266 -3.50 22.91 15.83
N ALA A 267 -3.66 24.13 15.33
CA ALA A 267 -4.22 24.37 14.02
C ALA A 267 -3.39 23.67 12.92
N PRO A 268 -4.01 22.95 11.97
CA PRO A 268 -3.32 22.35 10.84
C PRO A 268 -2.68 23.40 9.95
N ARG A 269 -1.71 22.98 9.12
CA ARG A 269 -1.04 23.86 8.16
C ARG A 269 -2.08 24.49 7.20
N PRO A 270 -2.06 25.81 6.96
CA PRO A 270 -3.05 26.50 6.11
C PRO A 270 -3.17 25.90 4.70
N ALA A 271 -2.06 25.49 4.09
CA ALA A 271 -2.06 24.89 2.76
C ALA A 271 -2.87 23.57 2.70
N MET A 272 -2.82 22.76 3.77
CA MET A 272 -3.61 21.53 3.84
C MET A 272 -5.10 21.84 4.01
N MET A 273 -5.43 22.83 4.83
CA MET A 273 -6.82 23.27 5.00
C MET A 273 -7.40 23.86 3.71
N ALA A 274 -6.61 24.61 2.95
CA ALA A 274 -7.04 25.10 1.64
C ALA A 274 -7.37 23.96 0.68
N ASN A 275 -6.50 22.95 0.56
CA ASN A 275 -6.75 21.76 -0.25
C ASN A 275 -8.00 21.00 0.25
N TYR A 276 -8.14 20.84 1.57
CA TYR A 276 -9.31 20.21 2.18
C TYR A 276 -10.62 20.90 1.77
N TYR A 277 -10.69 22.23 1.92
CA TYR A 277 -11.87 22.99 1.51
C TYR A 277 -12.09 22.95 -0.01
N GLU A 278 -11.03 22.96 -0.82
CA GLU A 278 -11.14 22.73 -2.27
C GLU A 278 -11.80 21.37 -2.57
N LYS A 279 -11.36 20.29 -1.93
CA LYS A 279 -12.00 18.97 -2.13
C LYS A 279 -13.44 18.95 -1.62
N LEU A 280 -13.74 19.58 -0.49
CA LEU A 280 -15.11 19.73 0.01
C LEU A 280 -16.02 20.45 -0.98
N THR A 281 -15.53 21.52 -1.62
CA THR A 281 -16.33 22.22 -2.64
C THR A 281 -16.72 21.31 -3.79
N LYS A 282 -15.77 20.48 -4.27
CA LYS A 282 -16.04 19.49 -5.34
C LYS A 282 -17.05 18.44 -4.91
N ILE A 283 -16.93 17.92 -3.69
CA ILE A 283 -17.87 16.93 -3.12
C ILE A 283 -19.28 17.51 -3.02
N PHE A 284 -19.44 18.72 -2.45
CA PHE A 284 -20.75 19.33 -2.29
C PHE A 284 -21.39 19.76 -3.61
N LEU A 285 -20.58 20.12 -4.61
CA LEU A 285 -21.06 20.38 -5.96
C LEU A 285 -21.67 19.11 -6.58
N MET A 286 -20.94 18.00 -6.50
CA MET A 286 -21.38 16.72 -7.05
C MET A 286 -22.57 16.12 -6.28
N SER A 287 -22.70 16.43 -5.00
CA SER A 287 -23.85 16.01 -4.19
C SER A 287 -25.09 16.91 -4.35
N GLY A 288 -25.04 17.95 -5.19
CA GLY A 288 -26.15 18.90 -5.38
C GLY A 288 -26.42 19.85 -4.21
N ASN A 289 -25.49 19.96 -3.25
CA ASN A 289 -25.67 20.75 -2.04
C ASN A 289 -25.09 22.16 -2.19
N ALA A 290 -25.80 23.03 -2.93
CA ALA A 290 -25.32 24.37 -3.29
C ALA A 290 -24.96 25.27 -2.09
N LEU A 291 -25.71 25.19 -0.99
CA LEU A 291 -25.45 25.97 0.23
C LEU A 291 -24.09 25.59 0.86
N PHE A 292 -23.85 24.29 1.03
CA PHE A 292 -22.60 23.79 1.59
C PHE A 292 -21.41 24.00 0.64
N HIS A 293 -21.65 23.92 -0.67
CA HIS A 293 -20.65 24.29 -1.67
C HIS A 293 -20.19 25.75 -1.52
N ALA A 294 -21.15 26.69 -1.42
CA ALA A 294 -20.85 28.12 -1.24
C ALA A 294 -20.11 28.40 0.08
N ALA A 295 -20.51 27.74 1.18
CA ALA A 295 -19.84 27.87 2.48
C ALA A 295 -18.41 27.32 2.46
N ALA A 296 -18.19 26.16 1.84
CA ALA A 296 -16.86 25.58 1.67
C ALA A 296 -15.98 26.48 0.80
N TRP A 297 -16.53 27.06 -0.28
CA TRP A 297 -15.81 27.96 -1.18
C TRP A 297 -15.35 29.23 -0.46
N ALA A 298 -16.23 29.85 0.33
CA ALA A 298 -15.88 31.00 1.16
C ALA A 298 -14.72 30.69 2.13
N SER A 299 -14.71 29.48 2.69
CA SER A 299 -13.66 29.00 3.61
C SER A 299 -12.33 28.66 2.92
N THR A 300 -12.32 28.44 1.60
CA THR A 300 -11.09 28.29 0.80
C THR A 300 -10.42 29.65 0.52
N THR A 301 -11.20 30.73 0.44
CA THR A 301 -10.75 32.08 0.07
C THR A 301 -10.27 33.06 1.19
N PRO A 302 -10.20 32.74 2.50
CA PRO A 302 -10.00 33.77 3.53
C PRO A 302 -8.62 34.45 3.47
N SER A 303 -7.63 33.89 2.77
CA SER A 303 -6.36 34.57 2.51
C SER A 303 -6.45 35.70 1.48
N SER A 304 -7.45 35.70 0.58
CA SER A 304 -7.62 36.75 -0.44
C SER A 304 -8.57 37.87 0.01
N LEU A 305 -9.61 37.54 0.77
CA LEU A 305 -10.61 38.50 1.27
C LEU A 305 -10.06 39.42 2.37
N ALA A 306 -9.07 38.98 3.14
CA ALA A 306 -8.35 39.85 4.07
C ALA A 306 -7.56 40.97 3.35
N SER A 307 -7.07 40.71 2.13
CA SER A 307 -6.41 41.74 1.32
C SER A 307 -7.41 42.67 0.62
N ALA A 308 -8.62 42.17 0.29
CA ALA A 308 -9.67 42.99 -0.30
C ALA A 308 -10.31 43.94 0.73
N ALA A 309 -10.51 43.49 1.98
CA ALA A 309 -11.09 44.31 3.05
C ALA A 309 -10.18 45.45 3.53
N SER A 310 -8.87 45.40 3.24
CA SER A 310 -7.94 46.51 3.54
C SER A 310 -7.82 47.53 2.40
N ARG A 311 -8.33 47.23 1.19
CA ARG A 311 -8.36 48.18 0.07
C ARG A 311 -9.63 49.04 0.01
N THR A 312 -10.66 48.72 0.77
CA THR A 312 -11.90 49.51 0.87
C THR A 312 -11.93 50.49 2.06
N LYS A 313 -10.80 50.65 2.77
CA LYS A 313 -10.61 51.63 3.87
C LYS A 313 -9.55 52.71 3.55
N ARG A 314 -9.43 53.11 2.30
CA ARG A 314 -8.76 54.36 1.92
C ARG A 314 -9.62 55.14 0.94
#